data_AF-A0AAV6XG29-F1
#
_entry.id   AF-A0AAV6XG29-F1
#
_cell.length_a   1.000
_cell.length_b   1.000
_cell.length_c   1.000
_cell.angle_alpha   90.00
_cell.angle_beta   90.00
_cell.angle_gamma   90.00
#
_symmetry.space_group_name_H-M   'P 1'
#
loop_
_entity.id
_entity.type
_entity.pdbx_description
1 polymer ?
#
loop_
_entity_poly.entity_id
_entity_poly.type
_entity_poly.pdbx_seq_one_letter_code
_entity_poly.pdbx_strand_id
1 'polypeptide(L)'
;MERRYNTLESTIELGFEEELGTEAIHDSVTQPLGVTAAIEEPIEKTEVRKSVSCEVKDHKDESQELLQTLEQQTNWNGEQLVKYEGFWFPARLFRPILSTQKYFRAKDSDIILSTLPKSGTTWLKALTFSIVNRNIYTINQSPLLTSNPHAFVPFFELSVYFKQENPDLEHIPSPRIFSTHIPFNILPNSIRESECRVIYICRNPLDQFISLWHFFLDNKREEYIENIATDEAFDMFCKGFYHFGPFWDHMLGYSNAHLRDSQKVLFLKYEDLKEDITFNIKNIAEFIGFPFSSKEKLVTWM
;
A
#
# COMPACT_ATOMS: atom_id res chain seq x y z
N MET A 1 -17.51 12.64 -29.21
CA MET A 1 -17.51 11.27 -28.65
C MET A 1 -16.28 11.16 -27.74
N GLU A 2 -16.17 12.05 -26.75
CA GLU A 2 -14.90 12.38 -26.09
C GLU A 2 -15.11 12.97 -24.68
N ARG A 3 -16.25 12.68 -24.04
CA ARG A 3 -16.64 13.22 -22.72
C ARG A 3 -17.12 12.17 -21.72
N ARG A 4 -16.78 10.89 -21.91
CA ARG A 4 -17.21 9.81 -21.00
C ARG A 4 -16.07 9.00 -20.35
N TYR A 5 -14.81 9.30 -20.64
CA TYR A 5 -13.68 8.57 -20.04
C TYR A 5 -13.11 9.23 -18.77
N ASN A 6 -13.38 10.51 -18.50
CA ASN A 6 -12.76 11.22 -17.36
C ASN A 6 -13.51 11.07 -16.02
N THR A 7 -14.71 10.50 -16.00
CA THR A 7 -15.56 10.48 -14.79
C THR A 7 -15.45 9.18 -13.99
N LEU A 8 -14.87 8.12 -14.55
CA LEU A 8 -14.68 6.86 -13.83
C LEU A 8 -13.37 6.84 -13.03
N GLU A 9 -12.27 7.44 -13.53
CA GLU A 9 -11.02 7.50 -12.76
C GLU A 9 -11.14 8.42 -11.52
N SER A 10 -11.90 9.50 -11.58
CA SER A 10 -12.10 10.41 -10.44
C SER A 10 -12.89 9.80 -9.29
N THR A 11 -13.79 8.85 -9.56
CA THR A 11 -14.60 8.19 -8.52
C THR A 11 -13.90 6.96 -7.93
N ILE A 12 -12.90 6.41 -8.63
CA ILE A 12 -12.18 5.19 -8.22
C ILE A 12 -11.17 5.49 -7.09
N GLU A 13 -10.71 6.73 -6.89
CA GLU A 13 -9.72 7.09 -5.87
C GLU A 13 -10.31 7.70 -4.56
N LEU A 14 -11.64 7.78 -4.41
CA LEU A 14 -12.30 8.18 -3.14
C LEU A 14 -12.02 7.21 -1.96
N GLY A 15 -11.52 6.01 -2.25
CA GLY A 15 -11.03 5.08 -1.22
C GLY A 15 -9.76 5.56 -0.49
N PHE A 16 -9.15 6.66 -0.93
CA PHE A 16 -8.10 7.36 -0.19
C PHE A 16 -8.67 8.36 0.83
N GLU A 17 -9.94 8.76 0.69
CA GLU A 17 -10.57 9.84 1.49
C GLU A 17 -11.42 9.30 2.66
N GLU A 18 -12.05 8.13 2.55
CA GLU A 18 -12.98 7.63 3.58
C GLU A 18 -12.31 7.15 4.89
N GLU A 19 -10.99 7.00 4.94
CA GLU A 19 -10.26 6.67 6.18
C GLU A 19 -9.57 7.87 6.86
N LEU A 20 -9.75 9.09 6.32
CA LEU A 20 -9.07 10.31 6.80
C LEU A 20 -9.96 11.27 7.62
N GLY A 21 -11.20 10.89 7.94
CA GLY A 21 -12.08 11.67 8.82
C GLY A 21 -11.91 11.31 10.29
N THR A 22 -11.00 11.97 11.01
CA THR A 22 -11.08 12.02 12.49
C THR A 22 -12.26 12.90 12.91
N GLU A 23 -13.29 12.28 13.48
CA GLU A 23 -14.40 12.96 14.15
C GLU A 23 -13.86 13.87 15.27
N ALA A 24 -14.28 15.13 15.22
CA ALA A 24 -14.10 16.08 16.30
C ALA A 24 -14.93 15.63 17.51
N ILE A 25 -14.26 15.46 18.64
CA ILE A 25 -14.88 15.29 19.95
C ILE A 25 -15.74 16.54 20.22
N HIS A 26 -17.05 16.36 20.23
CA HIS A 26 -17.96 17.31 20.84
C HIS A 26 -18.76 16.60 21.92
N ASP A 27 -18.47 16.96 23.17
CA ASP A 27 -19.30 16.67 24.32
C ASP A 27 -20.72 17.21 24.07
N SER A 28 -21.71 16.33 24.11
CA SER A 28 -23.07 16.70 24.50
C SER A 28 -23.83 15.48 25.04
N VAL A 29 -23.88 15.46 26.36
CA VAL A 29 -24.90 14.88 27.24
C VAL A 29 -26.24 14.60 26.55
N THR A 30 -26.68 13.35 26.55
CA THR A 30 -28.11 12.99 26.56
C THR A 30 -28.34 11.70 27.35
N GLN A 31 -29.27 11.80 28.30
CA GLN A 31 -29.64 10.77 29.27
C GLN A 31 -30.53 9.66 28.67
N PRO A 32 -30.58 8.47 29.30
CA PRO A 32 -31.37 7.33 28.84
C PRO A 32 -32.85 7.41 29.29
N LEU A 33 -33.74 6.89 28.45
CA LEU A 33 -35.12 6.56 28.79
C LEU A 33 -35.17 5.15 29.41
N GLY A 34 -35.69 5.05 30.64
CA GLY A 34 -35.98 3.78 31.30
C GLY A 34 -36.60 4.01 32.68
N VAL A 35 -37.90 3.78 32.79
CA VAL A 35 -38.76 4.09 33.95
C VAL A 35 -38.76 2.93 34.97
N THR A 36 -38.77 3.30 36.27
CA THR A 36 -39.21 2.56 37.49
C THR A 36 -38.46 1.30 37.95
N ALA A 37 -38.38 0.92 39.23
CA ALA A 37 -38.32 1.56 40.55
C ALA A 37 -38.10 0.41 41.57
N ALA A 38 -37.42 0.70 42.70
CA ALA A 38 -37.54 0.13 44.06
C ALA A 38 -36.36 -0.71 44.62
N ILE A 39 -35.52 -0.12 45.49
CA ILE A 39 -35.39 -0.18 46.99
C ILE A 39 -34.69 -1.46 47.56
N GLU A 40 -33.51 -1.29 48.19
CA GLU A 40 -33.14 -1.61 49.60
C GLU A 40 -31.63 -1.88 49.83
N GLU A 41 -30.94 -0.89 50.43
CA GLU A 41 -29.95 -0.85 51.54
C GLU A 41 -28.75 -1.85 51.73
N PRO A 42 -27.70 -1.47 52.52
CA PRO A 42 -26.29 -1.55 52.12
C PRO A 42 -25.46 -2.66 52.78
N ILE A 43 -24.36 -3.08 52.13
CA ILE A 43 -23.35 -3.98 52.73
C ILE A 43 -21.92 -3.50 52.44
N GLU A 44 -21.19 -3.29 53.56
CA GLU A 44 -19.75 -3.28 53.83
C GLU A 44 -18.69 -2.97 52.75
N LYS A 45 -17.83 -2.00 53.11
CA LYS A 45 -16.57 -1.68 52.44
C LYS A 45 -15.57 -2.84 52.62
N THR A 46 -15.25 -3.54 51.54
CA THR A 46 -14.09 -4.44 51.46
C THR A 46 -12.99 -3.82 50.58
N GLU A 47 -11.76 -4.13 50.94
CA GLU A 47 -10.50 -3.44 50.65
C GLU A 47 -10.17 -3.14 49.18
N VAL A 48 -9.53 -1.98 49.01
CA VAL A 48 -8.90 -1.51 47.77
C VAL A 48 -7.77 -2.48 47.38
N ARG A 49 -8.01 -3.30 46.35
CA ARG A 49 -6.96 -4.03 45.66
C ARG A 49 -6.17 -3.02 44.82
N LYS A 50 -4.92 -2.75 45.22
CA LYS A 50 -3.95 -1.95 44.46
C LYS A 50 -3.96 -2.39 43.00
N SER A 51 -4.39 -1.51 42.10
CA SER A 51 -4.11 -1.64 40.68
C SER A 51 -2.60 -1.59 40.49
N VAL A 52 -2.06 -2.66 39.89
CA VAL A 52 -0.73 -2.64 39.32
C VAL A 52 -0.79 -1.62 38.20
N SER A 53 -0.24 -0.43 38.45
CA SER A 53 0.08 0.52 37.38
C SER A 53 1.07 -0.19 36.46
N CYS A 54 0.59 -0.65 35.30
CA CYS A 54 1.46 -0.99 34.20
C CYS A 54 2.19 0.31 33.85
N GLU A 55 3.46 0.40 34.25
CA GLU A 55 4.36 1.42 33.76
C GLU A 55 4.35 1.32 32.23
N VAL A 56 3.67 2.28 31.58
CA VAL A 56 3.84 2.53 30.16
C VAL A 56 5.29 2.99 30.05
N LYS A 57 6.17 2.05 29.69
CA LYS A 57 7.55 2.38 29.37
C LYS A 57 7.49 3.33 28.19
N ASP A 58 7.93 4.55 28.43
CA ASP A 58 8.20 5.60 27.47
C ASP A 58 9.29 5.08 26.52
N HIS A 59 8.91 4.26 25.55
CA HIS A 59 9.77 3.92 24.43
C HIS A 59 9.92 5.21 23.62
N LYS A 60 10.99 5.96 23.90
CA LYS A 60 11.52 6.93 22.94
C LYS A 60 11.60 6.23 21.60
N ASP A 61 10.83 6.74 20.64
CA ASP A 61 10.65 6.16 19.34
C ASP A 61 11.99 6.26 18.58
N GLU A 62 12.80 5.20 18.60
CA GLU A 62 14.09 5.11 17.90
C GLU A 62 13.97 5.54 16.42
N SER A 63 12.78 5.36 15.82
CA SER A 63 12.50 5.81 14.45
C SER A 63 12.47 7.33 14.32
N GLN A 64 12.03 8.07 15.33
CA GLN A 64 12.01 9.53 15.34
C GLN A 64 13.40 10.12 15.52
N GLU A 65 14.23 9.51 16.37
CA GLU A 65 15.63 9.91 16.53
C GLU A 65 16.39 9.69 15.23
N LEU A 66 16.22 8.53 14.58
CA LEU A 66 16.82 8.26 13.28
C LEU A 66 16.32 9.25 12.22
N LEU A 67 15.01 9.50 12.12
CA LEU A 67 14.41 10.42 11.16
C LEU A 67 15.06 11.81 11.17
N GLN A 68 15.38 12.34 12.36
CA GLN A 68 16.01 13.66 12.52
C GLN A 68 17.45 13.72 11.99
N THR A 69 18.13 12.58 11.89
CA THR A 69 19.51 12.50 11.37
C THR A 69 19.59 12.32 9.86
N LEU A 70 18.49 11.95 9.21
CA LEU A 70 18.47 11.66 7.78
C LEU A 70 18.47 12.94 6.94
N GLU A 71 19.08 12.84 5.75
CA GLU A 71 19.01 13.88 4.73
C GLU A 71 17.55 14.12 4.35
N GLN A 72 17.14 15.38 4.33
CA GLN A 72 15.77 15.82 4.12
C GLN A 72 15.66 16.66 2.85
N GLN A 73 14.55 16.51 2.13
CA GLN A 73 14.23 17.30 0.96
C GLN A 73 12.72 17.50 0.85
N THR A 74 12.28 18.65 0.35
CA THR A 74 10.85 18.87 0.07
C THR A 74 10.51 18.35 -1.31
N ASN A 75 9.46 17.55 -1.43
CA ASN A 75 8.92 17.09 -2.71
C ASN A 75 8.15 18.24 -3.40
N TRP A 76 7.93 18.13 -4.71
CA TRP A 76 7.20 19.16 -5.47
C TRP A 76 5.73 19.32 -5.05
N ASN A 77 5.17 18.33 -4.35
CA ASN A 77 3.83 18.40 -3.76
C ASN A 77 3.84 19.01 -2.34
N GLY A 78 4.97 19.56 -1.89
CA GLY A 78 5.18 20.12 -0.55
C GLY A 78 5.45 19.10 0.56
N GLU A 79 5.35 17.80 0.28
CA GLU A 79 5.57 16.75 1.28
C GLU A 79 7.06 16.62 1.65
N GLN A 80 7.35 16.50 2.94
CA GLN A 80 8.71 16.29 3.42
C GLN A 80 9.19 14.86 3.10
N LEU A 81 10.33 14.76 2.43
CA LEU A 81 11.03 13.52 2.17
C LEU A 81 12.23 13.35 3.08
N VAL A 82 12.53 12.08 3.39
CA VAL A 82 13.76 11.64 4.05
C VAL A 82 14.48 10.61 3.20
N LYS A 83 15.80 10.68 3.16
CA LYS A 83 16.63 9.73 2.42
C LYS A 83 17.08 8.60 3.33
N TYR A 84 16.77 7.38 2.94
CA TYR A 84 17.15 6.16 3.66
C TYR A 84 17.61 5.10 2.66
N GLU A 85 18.78 4.49 2.91
CA GLU A 85 19.34 3.42 2.07
C GLU A 85 19.41 3.78 0.56
N GLY A 86 19.64 5.07 0.25
CA GLY A 86 19.75 5.59 -1.11
C GLY A 86 18.43 6.04 -1.77
N PHE A 87 17.29 5.88 -1.09
CA PHE A 87 15.97 6.22 -1.63
C PHE A 87 15.26 7.30 -0.82
N TRP A 88 14.38 8.05 -1.48
CA TRP A 88 13.58 9.11 -0.86
C TRP A 88 12.20 8.59 -0.47
N PHE A 89 11.84 8.73 0.80
CA PHE A 89 10.55 8.31 1.34
C PHE A 89 9.81 9.51 1.92
N PRO A 90 8.47 9.56 1.83
CA PRO A 90 7.70 10.49 2.63
C PRO A 90 8.01 10.30 4.12
N ALA A 91 8.33 11.37 4.83
CA ALA A 91 8.74 11.32 6.24
C ALA A 91 7.72 10.58 7.12
N ARG A 92 6.43 10.78 6.86
CA ARG A 92 5.33 10.10 7.56
C ARG A 92 5.29 8.59 7.36
N LEU A 93 5.92 8.07 6.30
CA LEU A 93 5.98 6.64 6.00
C LEU A 93 7.24 5.97 6.54
N PHE A 94 8.18 6.75 7.08
CA PHE A 94 9.45 6.21 7.55
C PHE A 94 9.26 5.17 8.66
N ARG A 95 8.50 5.49 9.71
CA ARG A 95 8.17 4.53 10.78
C ARG A 95 7.45 3.29 10.23
N PRO A 96 6.37 3.38 9.44
CA PRO A 96 5.73 2.21 8.82
C PRO A 96 6.68 1.32 8.00
N ILE A 97 7.64 1.90 7.29
CA ILE A 97 8.65 1.14 6.53
C ILE A 97 9.57 0.36 7.46
N LEU A 98 10.09 0.99 8.52
CA LEU A 98 10.91 0.30 9.53
C LEU A 98 10.11 -0.80 10.26
N SER A 99 8.85 -0.53 10.60
CA SER A 99 7.94 -1.52 11.18
C SER A 99 7.75 -2.72 10.25
N THR A 100 7.56 -2.46 8.94
CA THR A 100 7.48 -3.52 7.92
C THR A 100 8.73 -4.39 7.95
N GLN A 101 9.92 -3.78 7.91
CA GLN A 101 11.20 -4.50 7.95
C GLN A 101 11.37 -5.35 9.22
N LYS A 102 10.99 -4.80 10.37
CA LYS A 102 11.20 -5.41 11.68
C LYS A 102 10.22 -6.55 11.97
N TYR A 103 8.96 -6.37 11.61
CA TYR A 103 7.88 -7.23 12.09
C TYR A 103 7.24 -8.10 11.00
N PHE A 104 7.34 -7.75 9.71
CA PHE A 104 6.74 -8.60 8.68
C PHE A 104 7.44 -9.95 8.55
N ARG A 105 6.67 -11.01 8.69
CA ARG A 105 7.11 -12.40 8.50
C ARG A 105 6.38 -12.98 7.29
N ALA A 106 7.12 -13.11 6.20
CA ALA A 106 6.63 -13.75 4.99
C ALA A 106 6.31 -15.23 5.24
N LYS A 107 5.23 -15.72 4.63
CA LYS A 107 4.91 -17.13 4.47
C LYS A 107 5.26 -17.54 3.04
N ASP A 108 5.63 -18.80 2.83
CA ASP A 108 5.99 -19.33 1.51
C ASP A 108 4.88 -19.15 0.45
N SER A 109 3.63 -19.12 0.89
CA SER A 109 2.48 -18.88 0.01
C SER A 109 2.19 -17.41 -0.31
N ASP A 110 2.89 -16.45 0.32
CA ASP A 110 2.58 -15.04 0.13
C ASP A 110 2.91 -14.56 -1.28
N ILE A 111 2.13 -13.58 -1.75
CA ILE A 111 2.33 -12.91 -3.04
C ILE A 111 2.52 -11.41 -2.76
N ILE A 112 3.66 -10.86 -3.17
CA ILE A 112 4.03 -9.47 -2.94
C ILE A 112 4.03 -8.71 -4.27
N LEU A 113 3.19 -7.69 -4.37
CA LEU A 113 3.09 -6.83 -5.56
C LEU A 113 3.89 -5.55 -5.32
N SER A 114 5.00 -5.37 -6.02
CA SER A 114 5.80 -4.16 -5.91
C SER A 114 5.70 -3.30 -7.17
N THR A 115 5.66 -1.99 -6.97
CA THR A 115 5.63 -0.99 -8.03
C THR A 115 6.30 0.27 -7.55
N LEU A 116 6.89 1.06 -8.44
CA LEU A 116 6.95 2.49 -8.13
C LEU A 116 5.53 3.08 -8.27
N PRO A 117 5.17 4.14 -7.52
CA PRO A 117 3.88 4.81 -7.68
C PRO A 117 3.57 5.12 -9.15
N LYS A 118 2.29 4.96 -9.51
CA LYS A 118 1.74 5.24 -10.85
C LYS A 118 2.32 4.40 -12.02
N SER A 119 2.87 3.23 -11.70
CA SER A 119 3.37 2.24 -12.68
C SER A 119 2.37 1.11 -13.00
N GLY A 120 1.09 1.26 -12.66
CA GLY A 120 0.05 0.24 -12.90
C GLY A 120 -0.34 -0.60 -11.68
N THR A 121 -0.08 -0.11 -10.46
CA THR A 121 -0.36 -0.81 -9.19
C THR A 121 -1.81 -1.27 -9.07
N THR A 122 -2.79 -0.39 -9.34
CA THR A 122 -4.23 -0.72 -9.26
C THR A 122 -4.60 -1.86 -10.19
N TRP A 123 -4.04 -1.86 -11.41
CA TRP A 123 -4.28 -2.91 -12.40
C TRP A 123 -3.65 -4.24 -11.96
N LEU A 124 -2.40 -4.22 -11.50
CA LEU A 124 -1.72 -5.41 -11.00
C LEU A 124 -2.43 -6.01 -9.77
N LYS A 125 -2.93 -5.17 -8.84
CA LYS A 125 -3.72 -5.61 -7.69
C LYS A 125 -5.00 -6.32 -8.14
N ALA A 126 -5.78 -5.69 -9.02
CA ALA A 126 -7.03 -6.26 -9.52
C ALA A 126 -6.78 -7.60 -10.22
N LEU A 127 -5.81 -7.66 -11.14
CA LEU A 127 -5.47 -8.87 -11.87
C LEU A 127 -5.04 -10.01 -10.95
N THR A 128 -4.11 -9.74 -10.02
CA THR A 128 -3.61 -10.77 -9.09
C THR A 128 -4.73 -11.26 -8.18
N PHE A 129 -5.53 -10.35 -7.62
CA PHE A 129 -6.68 -10.72 -6.79
C PHE A 129 -7.69 -11.58 -7.56
N SER A 130 -8.02 -11.21 -8.80
CA SER A 130 -8.91 -11.99 -9.66
C SER A 130 -8.34 -13.37 -9.95
N ILE A 131 -7.04 -13.50 -10.26
CA ILE A 131 -6.42 -14.80 -10.54
C ILE A 131 -6.51 -15.74 -9.33
N VAL A 132 -6.14 -15.25 -8.14
CA VAL A 132 -6.13 -16.04 -6.90
C VAL A 132 -7.55 -16.45 -6.49
N ASN A 133 -8.53 -15.55 -6.64
CA ASN A 133 -9.90 -15.75 -6.15
C ASN A 133 -10.90 -16.19 -7.23
N ARG A 134 -10.47 -16.56 -8.44
CA ARG A 134 -11.36 -16.89 -9.56
C ARG A 134 -12.31 -18.07 -9.32
N ASN A 135 -11.95 -18.97 -8.40
CA ASN A 135 -12.78 -20.11 -8.01
C ASN A 135 -13.71 -19.79 -6.84
N ILE A 136 -13.55 -18.61 -6.22
CA ILE A 136 -14.35 -18.14 -5.08
C ILE A 136 -15.43 -17.19 -5.59
N TYR A 137 -15.08 -16.26 -6.48
CA TYR A 137 -16.00 -15.29 -7.05
C TYR A 137 -16.22 -15.55 -8.53
N THR A 138 -17.48 -15.61 -8.95
CA THR A 138 -17.82 -15.51 -10.37
C THR A 138 -17.58 -14.09 -10.87
N ILE A 139 -17.48 -13.90 -12.19
CA ILE A 139 -17.20 -12.59 -12.80
C ILE A 139 -18.19 -11.48 -12.36
N ASN A 140 -19.46 -11.85 -12.13
CA ASN A 140 -20.53 -10.92 -11.75
C ASN A 140 -20.67 -10.73 -10.23
N GLN A 141 -19.89 -11.47 -9.44
CA GLN A 141 -19.92 -11.44 -7.97
C GLN A 141 -18.57 -11.04 -7.39
N SER A 142 -17.63 -10.60 -8.24
CA SER A 142 -16.33 -10.15 -7.79
C SER A 142 -16.51 -8.90 -6.92
N PRO A 143 -15.88 -8.84 -5.74
CA PRO A 143 -15.95 -7.66 -4.89
C PRO A 143 -15.21 -6.45 -5.52
N LEU A 144 -14.41 -6.67 -6.57
CA LEU A 144 -13.81 -5.62 -7.40
C LEU A 144 -14.85 -4.81 -8.21
N LEU A 145 -16.09 -5.28 -8.34
CA LEU A 145 -17.16 -4.53 -9.00
C LEU A 145 -17.70 -3.38 -8.15
N THR A 146 -17.53 -3.46 -6.83
CA THR A 146 -18.12 -2.51 -5.87
C THR A 146 -17.08 -1.81 -5.00
N SER A 147 -15.83 -2.26 -5.03
CA SER A 147 -14.79 -1.75 -4.14
C SER A 147 -13.44 -1.64 -4.87
N ASN A 148 -12.65 -0.65 -4.46
CA ASN A 148 -11.35 -0.39 -5.07
C ASN A 148 -10.36 -1.57 -4.80
N PRO A 149 -9.54 -1.99 -5.78
CA PRO A 149 -8.56 -3.07 -5.60
C PRO A 149 -7.60 -2.92 -4.42
N HIS A 150 -7.32 -1.68 -3.99
CA HIS A 150 -6.46 -1.37 -2.86
C HIS A 150 -7.02 -1.87 -1.53
N ALA A 151 -8.34 -2.06 -1.41
CA ALA A 151 -8.96 -2.64 -0.22
C ALA A 151 -8.67 -4.15 -0.05
N PHE A 152 -8.42 -4.86 -1.14
CA PHE A 152 -8.19 -6.31 -1.13
C PHE A 152 -6.73 -6.72 -1.14
N VAL A 153 -5.86 -5.82 -1.60
CA VAL A 153 -4.41 -6.02 -1.61
C VAL A 153 -3.78 -4.82 -0.89
N PRO A 154 -3.68 -4.88 0.46
CA PRO A 154 -3.24 -3.75 1.25
C PRO A 154 -1.75 -3.47 1.03
N PHE A 155 -1.35 -2.21 1.22
CA PHE A 155 0.06 -1.84 1.21
C PHE A 155 0.71 -2.10 2.57
N PHE A 156 1.97 -2.51 2.59
CA PHE A 156 2.72 -2.58 3.85
C PHE A 156 2.79 -1.21 4.52
N GLU A 157 3.37 -0.23 3.83
CA GLU A 157 3.71 1.08 4.38
C GLU A 157 2.53 2.06 4.45
N LEU A 158 1.48 1.84 3.65
CA LEU A 158 0.32 2.75 3.60
C LEU A 158 -0.92 2.23 4.34
N SER A 159 -0.99 0.94 4.64
CA SER A 159 -2.20 0.34 5.21
C SER A 159 -1.89 -0.53 6.42
N VAL A 160 -1.11 -1.60 6.23
CA VAL A 160 -0.85 -2.61 7.25
C VAL A 160 -0.09 -2.01 8.44
N TYR A 161 1.06 -1.39 8.17
CA TYR A 161 1.96 -0.86 9.19
C TYR A 161 1.78 0.64 9.46
N PHE A 162 0.85 1.30 8.75
CA PHE A 162 0.59 2.72 8.93
C PHE A 162 -0.13 3.01 10.25
N LYS A 163 -1.15 2.20 10.58
CA LYS A 163 -1.97 2.37 11.79
C LYS A 163 -1.41 1.63 13.01
N GLN A 164 -0.67 0.55 12.79
CA GLN A 164 -0.17 -0.31 13.86
C GLN A 164 1.27 -0.72 13.56
N GLU A 165 2.13 -0.66 14.57
CA GLU A 165 3.55 -1.01 14.40
C GLU A 165 3.77 -2.51 14.20
N ASN A 166 2.99 -3.35 14.85
CA ASN A 166 3.09 -4.81 14.73
C ASN A 166 1.68 -5.43 14.69
N PRO A 167 0.98 -5.31 13.54
CA PRO A 167 -0.34 -5.90 13.36
C PRO A 167 -0.26 -7.43 13.31
N ASP A 168 -1.26 -8.10 13.87
CA ASP A 168 -1.43 -9.54 13.70
C ASP A 168 -1.97 -9.84 12.29
N LEU A 169 -1.21 -10.57 11.48
CA LEU A 169 -1.55 -10.94 10.11
C LEU A 169 -1.98 -12.41 9.96
N GLU A 170 -2.14 -13.14 11.08
CA GLU A 170 -2.51 -14.55 11.06
C GLU A 170 -3.98 -14.79 10.69
N HIS A 171 -4.84 -13.78 10.88
CA HIS A 171 -6.25 -13.84 10.49
C HIS A 171 -6.48 -13.72 8.97
N ILE A 172 -5.47 -13.30 8.19
CA ILE A 172 -5.59 -13.15 6.74
C ILE A 172 -5.45 -14.54 6.08
N PRO A 173 -6.43 -15.00 5.29
CA PRO A 173 -6.39 -16.30 4.64
C PRO A 173 -5.22 -16.39 3.64
N SER A 174 -4.64 -17.58 3.51
CA SER A 174 -3.56 -17.85 2.56
C SER A 174 -4.10 -18.27 1.18
N PRO A 175 -3.41 -17.92 0.07
CA PRO A 175 -2.22 -17.07 0.02
C PRO A 175 -2.56 -15.61 0.34
N ARG A 176 -1.72 -14.95 1.16
CA ARG A 176 -1.90 -13.52 1.45
C ARG A 176 -1.31 -12.71 0.31
N ILE A 177 -2.05 -11.70 -0.14
CA ILE A 177 -1.59 -10.80 -1.20
C ILE A 177 -1.33 -9.44 -0.57
N PHE A 178 -0.09 -8.98 -0.65
CA PHE A 178 0.31 -7.65 -0.18
C PHE A 178 0.87 -6.83 -1.33
N SER A 179 0.95 -5.52 -1.11
CA SER A 179 1.59 -4.61 -2.06
C SER A 179 2.55 -3.66 -1.36
N THR A 180 3.45 -3.07 -2.13
CA THR A 180 4.42 -2.10 -1.59
C THR A 180 5.02 -1.23 -2.69
N HIS A 181 5.45 -0.04 -2.29
CA HIS A 181 6.34 0.83 -3.05
C HIS A 181 7.78 0.81 -2.52
N ILE A 182 8.09 -0.03 -1.52
CA ILE A 182 9.42 -0.13 -0.93
C ILE A 182 10.41 -0.74 -1.94
N PRO A 183 11.61 -0.17 -2.14
CA PRO A 183 12.66 -0.73 -2.97
C PRO A 183 13.09 -2.14 -2.56
N PHE A 184 13.51 -2.96 -3.53
CA PHE A 184 13.80 -4.38 -3.28
C PHE A 184 14.86 -4.60 -2.19
N ASN A 185 15.90 -3.77 -2.08
CA ASN A 185 16.95 -3.88 -1.06
C ASN A 185 16.46 -3.56 0.36
N ILE A 186 15.35 -2.83 0.50
CA ILE A 186 14.78 -2.41 1.78
C ILE A 186 13.67 -3.36 2.24
N LEU A 187 13.15 -4.23 1.36
CA LEU A 187 12.17 -5.24 1.76
C LEU A 187 12.64 -6.13 2.94
N PRO A 188 11.72 -6.61 3.79
CA PRO A 188 12.02 -7.51 4.90
C PRO A 188 12.86 -8.73 4.45
N ASN A 189 13.85 -9.11 5.25
CA ASN A 189 14.67 -10.29 4.97
C ASN A 189 13.85 -11.58 4.86
N SER A 190 12.74 -11.68 5.62
CA SER A 190 11.82 -12.81 5.54
C SER A 190 11.26 -13.03 4.13
N ILE A 191 11.10 -11.97 3.32
CA ILE A 191 10.70 -12.10 1.91
C ILE A 191 11.79 -12.78 1.10
N ARG A 192 13.08 -12.54 1.37
CA ARG A 192 14.19 -13.19 0.66
C ARG A 192 14.42 -14.62 1.10
N GLU A 193 14.15 -14.91 2.37
CA GLU A 193 14.42 -16.21 3.01
C GLU A 193 13.29 -17.24 2.83
N SER A 194 12.08 -16.79 2.53
CA SER A 194 10.92 -17.67 2.25
C SER A 194 10.82 -18.04 0.77
N GLU A 195 9.83 -18.86 0.42
CA GLU A 195 9.47 -19.19 -0.98
C GLU A 195 8.37 -18.26 -1.55
N CYS A 196 8.02 -17.19 -0.84
CA CYS A 196 6.99 -16.25 -1.31
C CYS A 196 7.35 -15.62 -2.66
N ARG A 197 6.36 -15.17 -3.43
CA ARG A 197 6.62 -14.67 -4.79
C ARG A 197 6.46 -13.17 -4.88
N VAL A 198 7.36 -12.52 -5.60
CA VAL A 198 7.33 -11.07 -5.80
C VAL A 198 7.05 -10.77 -7.26
N ILE A 199 6.01 -9.98 -7.54
CA ILE A 199 5.74 -9.44 -8.87
C ILE A 199 6.06 -7.96 -8.85
N TYR A 200 6.99 -7.53 -9.70
CA TYR A 200 7.28 -6.13 -9.92
C TYR A 200 6.78 -5.69 -11.30
N ILE A 201 6.10 -4.55 -11.38
CA ILE A 201 5.77 -3.92 -12.66
C ILE A 201 6.39 -2.52 -12.74
N CYS A 202 7.16 -2.28 -13.80
CA CYS A 202 7.67 -0.97 -14.16
C CYS A 202 6.86 -0.34 -15.30
N ARG A 203 7.04 0.95 -15.50
CA ARG A 203 6.46 1.73 -16.59
C ARG A 203 7.52 2.64 -17.17
N ASN A 204 7.36 3.09 -18.42
CA ASN A 204 8.18 4.16 -18.97
C ASN A 204 8.23 5.34 -17.96
N PRO A 205 9.43 5.81 -17.56
CA PRO A 205 9.56 6.83 -16.53
C PRO A 205 8.96 8.19 -16.92
N LEU A 206 8.89 8.52 -18.21
CA LEU A 206 8.24 9.75 -18.67
C LEU A 206 6.72 9.67 -18.46
N ASP A 207 6.11 8.54 -18.83
CA ASP A 207 4.68 8.31 -18.62
C ASP A 207 4.33 8.19 -17.14
N GLN A 208 5.23 7.58 -16.36
CA GLN A 208 5.13 7.54 -14.91
C GLN A 208 5.13 8.95 -14.31
N PHE A 209 6.09 9.79 -14.69
CA PHE A 209 6.20 11.15 -14.19
C PHE A 209 4.90 11.94 -14.45
N ILE A 210 4.40 11.92 -15.69
CA ILE A 210 3.16 12.62 -16.04
C ILE A 210 1.98 12.10 -15.20
N SER A 211 1.86 10.79 -15.02
CA SER A 211 0.79 10.21 -14.18
C SER A 211 0.93 10.59 -12.70
N LEU A 212 2.16 10.65 -12.18
CA LEU A 212 2.47 11.06 -10.81
C LEU A 212 2.20 12.55 -10.59
N TRP A 213 2.56 13.37 -11.56
CA TRP A 213 2.28 14.81 -11.59
C TRP A 213 0.78 15.06 -11.48
N HIS A 214 -0.03 14.51 -12.39
CA HIS A 214 -1.48 14.66 -12.35
C HIS A 214 -2.10 14.12 -11.07
N PHE A 215 -1.65 12.97 -10.59
CA PHE A 215 -2.14 12.40 -9.33
C PHE A 215 -1.95 13.36 -8.16
N PHE A 216 -0.79 14.00 -8.03
CA PHE A 216 -0.57 14.98 -6.97
C PHE A 216 -1.33 16.29 -7.20
N LEU A 217 -1.58 16.68 -8.45
CA LEU A 217 -2.42 17.85 -8.75
C LEU A 217 -3.89 17.64 -8.32
N ASP A 218 -4.41 16.44 -8.53
CA ASP A 218 -5.79 16.08 -8.17
C ASP A 218 -5.95 15.85 -6.66
N ASN A 219 -4.88 15.40 -5.99
CA ASN A 219 -4.84 15.15 -4.54
C ASN A 219 -4.15 16.28 -3.75
N LYS A 220 -4.17 17.51 -4.26
CA LYS A 220 -3.57 18.66 -3.58
C LYS A 220 -4.22 18.87 -2.22
N ARG A 221 -3.40 18.88 -1.17
CA ARG A 221 -3.85 19.40 0.12
C ARG A 221 -3.73 20.92 0.11
N GLU A 222 -4.72 21.60 0.68
CA GLU A 222 -4.77 23.06 0.80
C GLU A 222 -3.55 23.65 1.54
N GLU A 223 -2.80 22.84 2.29
CA GLU A 223 -1.60 23.23 3.03
C GLU A 223 -0.32 23.33 2.17
N TYR A 224 -0.30 22.78 0.95
CA TYR A 224 0.89 22.73 0.08
C TYR A 224 0.75 23.65 -1.15
N ILE A 225 0.30 24.89 -0.92
CA ILE A 225 0.06 25.90 -1.95
C ILE A 225 1.40 26.46 -2.45
N GLU A 226 2.03 25.76 -3.39
CA GLU A 226 2.93 26.38 -4.36
C GLU A 226 2.59 25.90 -5.77
N ASN A 227 2.45 26.83 -6.71
CA ASN A 227 2.28 26.54 -8.13
C ASN A 227 3.64 26.15 -8.72
N ILE A 228 4.16 24.98 -8.36
CA ILE A 228 5.41 24.50 -8.93
C ILE A 228 5.23 24.30 -10.44
N ALA A 229 6.23 24.71 -11.23
CA ALA A 229 6.19 24.50 -12.67
C ALA A 229 6.44 23.01 -12.98
N THR A 230 5.78 22.47 -14.01
CA THR A 230 5.97 21.08 -14.42
C THR A 230 7.45 20.77 -14.75
N ASP A 231 8.18 21.74 -15.30
CA ASP A 231 9.61 21.59 -15.61
C ASP A 231 10.47 21.41 -14.36
N GLU A 232 10.14 22.10 -13.27
CA GLU A 232 10.84 21.98 -11.98
C GLU A 232 10.54 20.64 -11.31
N ALA A 233 9.27 20.21 -11.31
CA ALA A 233 8.89 18.88 -10.85
C ALA A 233 9.57 17.78 -11.69
N PHE A 234 9.73 17.99 -13.00
CA PHE A 234 10.43 17.05 -13.87
C PHE A 234 11.94 16.99 -13.58
N ASP A 235 12.58 18.13 -13.32
CA ASP A 235 13.99 18.18 -12.89
C ASP A 235 14.19 17.45 -11.54
N MET A 236 13.29 17.67 -10.58
CA MET A 236 13.28 16.92 -9.31
C MET A 236 13.09 15.41 -9.54
N PHE A 237 12.20 15.00 -10.45
CA PHE A 237 11.99 13.61 -10.81
C PHE A 237 13.27 12.99 -11.39
N CYS A 238 13.94 13.70 -12.30
CA CYS A 238 15.21 13.27 -12.88
C CYS A 238 16.33 13.13 -11.84
N LYS A 239 16.35 14.02 -10.83
CA LYS A 239 17.27 13.96 -9.67
C LYS A 239 16.91 12.88 -8.65
N GLY A 240 15.72 12.28 -8.75
CA GLY A 240 15.23 11.25 -7.83
C GLY A 240 14.48 11.78 -6.60
N PHE A 241 14.21 13.09 -6.51
CA PHE A 241 13.60 13.75 -5.35
C PHE A 241 12.08 13.65 -5.37
N TYR A 242 11.56 12.43 -5.18
CA TYR A 242 10.14 12.14 -5.09
C TYR A 242 9.90 10.82 -4.37
N HIS A 243 8.63 10.46 -4.15
CA HIS A 243 8.27 9.27 -3.38
C HIS A 243 8.86 8.00 -3.99
N PHE A 244 9.67 7.29 -3.20
CA PHE A 244 10.35 6.03 -3.52
C PHE A 244 11.38 6.15 -4.66
N GLY A 245 11.76 7.37 -5.05
CA GLY A 245 12.81 7.63 -6.01
C GLY A 245 14.21 7.37 -5.44
N PRO A 246 15.25 7.26 -6.29
CA PRO A 246 15.22 7.41 -7.75
C PRO A 246 14.68 6.16 -8.49
N PHE A 247 13.96 6.35 -9.59
CA PHE A 247 13.32 5.23 -10.30
C PHE A 247 14.31 4.24 -10.89
N TRP A 248 15.48 4.72 -11.34
CA TRP A 248 16.49 3.88 -11.97
C TRP A 248 16.95 2.80 -11.00
N ASP A 249 17.40 3.17 -9.80
CA ASP A 249 17.84 2.24 -8.78
C ASP A 249 16.70 1.36 -8.28
N HIS A 250 15.49 1.92 -8.17
CA HIS A 250 14.32 1.15 -7.75
C HIS A 250 14.01 0.04 -8.77
N MET A 251 13.96 0.36 -10.06
CA MET A 251 13.71 -0.59 -11.13
C MET A 251 14.86 -1.60 -11.25
N LEU A 252 16.11 -1.14 -11.20
CA LEU A 252 17.30 -1.99 -11.28
C LEU A 252 17.36 -2.99 -10.11
N GLY A 253 16.96 -2.58 -8.90
CA GLY A 253 16.90 -3.47 -7.75
C GLY A 253 16.02 -4.71 -8.01
N TYR A 254 14.83 -4.50 -8.56
CA TYR A 254 13.92 -5.59 -8.92
C TYR A 254 14.34 -6.35 -10.18
N SER A 255 14.86 -5.67 -11.20
CA SER A 255 15.37 -6.30 -12.42
C SER A 255 16.54 -7.24 -12.10
N ASN A 256 17.49 -6.80 -11.29
CA ASN A 256 18.61 -7.61 -10.82
C ASN A 256 18.16 -8.77 -9.91
N ALA A 257 17.09 -8.58 -9.13
CA ALA A 257 16.50 -9.68 -8.36
C ALA A 257 15.88 -10.75 -9.26
N HIS A 258 15.12 -10.34 -10.28
CA HIS A 258 14.57 -11.24 -11.29
C HIS A 258 15.65 -11.99 -12.08
N LEU A 259 16.74 -11.31 -12.47
CA LEU A 259 17.86 -11.96 -13.16
C LEU A 259 18.60 -12.97 -12.29
N ARG A 260 18.62 -12.76 -10.97
CA ARG A 260 19.23 -13.70 -10.01
C ARG A 260 18.34 -14.91 -9.77
N ASP A 261 17.04 -14.68 -9.63
CA ASP A 261 16.05 -15.74 -9.41
C ASP A 261 14.70 -15.35 -10.00
N SER A 262 14.43 -15.85 -11.21
CA SER A 262 13.19 -15.60 -11.92
C SER A 262 12.01 -16.45 -11.41
N GLN A 263 12.25 -17.42 -10.52
CA GLN A 263 11.20 -18.17 -9.83
C GLN A 263 10.72 -17.42 -8.58
N LYS A 264 11.58 -16.57 -8.00
CA LYS A 264 11.29 -15.72 -6.85
C LYS A 264 10.68 -14.37 -7.22
N VAL A 265 11.23 -13.72 -8.26
CA VAL A 265 10.80 -12.38 -8.69
C VAL A 265 10.40 -12.41 -10.16
N LEU A 266 9.18 -11.99 -10.47
CA LEU A 266 8.70 -11.73 -11.82
C LEU A 266 8.79 -10.23 -12.12
N PHE A 267 9.47 -9.88 -13.21
CA PHE A 267 9.60 -8.50 -13.66
C PHE A 267 8.71 -8.27 -14.90
N LEU A 268 7.77 -7.33 -14.79
CA LEU A 268 6.81 -6.98 -15.82
C LEU A 268 6.98 -5.52 -16.27
N LYS A 269 6.49 -5.22 -17.46
CA LYS A 269 6.33 -3.86 -17.97
C LYS A 269 4.86 -3.55 -18.19
N TYR A 270 4.46 -2.35 -17.81
CA TYR A 270 3.10 -1.85 -18.01
C TYR A 270 2.72 -1.83 -19.49
N GLU A 271 3.67 -1.49 -20.35
CA GLU A 271 3.49 -1.43 -21.80
C GLU A 271 3.21 -2.83 -22.38
N ASP A 272 3.99 -3.84 -21.98
CA ASP A 272 3.79 -5.24 -22.40
C ASP A 272 2.42 -5.76 -21.93
N LEU A 273 2.01 -5.39 -20.71
CA LEU A 273 0.70 -5.76 -20.15
C LEU A 273 -0.45 -5.14 -20.96
N LYS A 274 -0.29 -3.91 -21.48
CA LYS A 274 -1.25 -3.26 -22.37
C LYS A 274 -1.26 -3.85 -23.77
N GLU A 275 -0.11 -4.26 -24.28
CA GLU A 275 0.03 -4.83 -25.63
C GLU A 275 -0.60 -6.22 -25.73
N ASP A 276 -0.27 -7.12 -24.79
CA ASP A 276 -0.86 -8.45 -24.71
C ASP A 276 -1.22 -8.82 -23.27
N ILE A 277 -2.41 -8.39 -22.86
CA ILE A 277 -2.96 -8.69 -21.55
C ILE A 277 -3.18 -10.20 -21.34
N THR A 278 -3.49 -10.94 -22.40
CA THR A 278 -3.84 -12.38 -22.30
C THR A 278 -2.59 -13.19 -21.98
N PHE A 279 -1.48 -12.92 -22.68
CA PHE A 279 -0.19 -13.55 -22.41
C PHE A 279 0.30 -13.21 -21.00
N ASN A 280 0.29 -11.92 -20.63
CA ASN A 280 0.82 -11.49 -19.35
C ASN A 280 0.00 -12.00 -18.16
N ILE A 281 -1.33 -12.07 -18.25
CA ILE A 281 -2.17 -12.68 -17.21
C ILE A 281 -1.83 -14.16 -17.02
N LYS A 282 -1.61 -14.91 -18.11
CA LYS A 282 -1.20 -16.32 -18.01
C LYS A 282 0.18 -16.45 -17.37
N ASN A 283 1.13 -15.60 -17.77
CA ASN A 283 2.46 -15.57 -17.17
C ASN A 283 2.43 -15.27 -15.67
N ILE A 284 1.64 -14.27 -15.24
CA ILE A 284 1.41 -13.98 -13.81
C ILE A 284 0.82 -15.20 -13.11
N ALA A 285 -0.22 -15.80 -13.67
CA ALA A 285 -0.92 -16.93 -13.08
C ALA A 285 -0.02 -18.17 -12.93
N GLU A 286 0.78 -18.49 -13.95
CA GLU A 286 1.79 -19.54 -13.89
C GLU A 286 2.83 -19.25 -12.81
N PHE A 287 3.38 -18.03 -12.81
CA PHE A 287 4.38 -17.61 -11.83
C PHE A 287 3.86 -17.76 -10.40
N ILE A 288 2.65 -17.28 -10.08
CA ILE A 288 2.09 -17.37 -8.72
C ILE A 288 1.48 -18.73 -8.37
N GLY A 289 1.56 -19.73 -9.26
CA GLY A 289 1.12 -21.11 -8.98
C GLY A 289 -0.39 -21.32 -9.11
N PHE A 290 -1.04 -20.46 -9.88
CA PHE A 290 -2.47 -20.47 -10.17
C PHE A 290 -2.74 -20.61 -11.68
N PRO A 291 -2.03 -21.49 -12.43
CA PRO A 291 -2.10 -21.54 -13.89
C PRO A 291 -3.53 -21.79 -14.38
N PHE A 292 -3.86 -21.20 -15.53
CA PHE A 292 -5.14 -21.47 -16.19
C PHE A 292 -5.10 -22.84 -16.88
N SER A 293 -6.16 -23.62 -16.69
CA SER A 293 -6.38 -24.86 -17.41
C SER A 293 -6.73 -24.60 -18.88
N SER A 294 -6.56 -25.60 -19.75
CA SER A 294 -6.94 -25.50 -21.17
C SER A 294 -8.45 -25.24 -21.39
N LYS A 295 -9.28 -25.43 -20.36
CA LYS A 295 -10.72 -25.18 -20.40
C LYS A 295 -11.08 -23.74 -20.01
N GLU A 296 -10.23 -23.07 -19.25
CA GLU A 296 -10.43 -21.67 -18.87
C GLU A 296 -10.07 -20.77 -20.05
N LYS A 297 -11.05 -19.97 -20.49
CA LYS A 297 -10.86 -18.97 -21.55
C LYS A 297 -10.87 -17.59 -20.91
N LEU A 298 -9.83 -16.80 -21.19
CA LEU A 298 -9.86 -15.37 -20.91
C LEU A 298 -10.85 -14.73 -21.90
N VAL A 299 -11.86 -14.04 -21.36
CA VAL A 299 -12.85 -13.30 -22.16
C VAL A 299 -12.37 -11.86 -22.23
N THR A 300 -11.82 -11.46 -23.37
CA THR A 300 -11.47 -10.07 -23.66
C THR A 300 -12.60 -9.43 -24.46
N TRP A 301 -13.19 -8.38 -23.93
CA TRP A 301 -14.07 -7.50 -24.70
C TRP A 301 -13.18 -6.45 -25.36
N MET A 302 -12.93 -6.61 -26.67
CA MET A 302 -12.42 -5.55 -27.54
C MET A 302 -13.54 -4.57 -27.86
#